data_AF-A0A956TZ50-F1
#
_entry.id   AF-A0A956TZ50-F1
#
_cell.length_a   1.000
_cell.length_b   1.000
_cell.length_c   1.000
_cell.angle_alpha   90.00
_cell.angle_beta   90.00
_cell.angle_gamma   90.00
#
_symmetry.space_group_name_H-M   'P 1'
#
loop_
_entity.id
_entity.type
_entity.pdbx_description
1 polymer ?
#
loop_
_entity_poly.entity_id
_entity_poly.type
_entity_poly.pdbx_seq_one_letter_code
_entity_poly.pdbx_strand_id
1 'polypeptide(L)'
;MSANNHYDVIIIGTGAGGGTLAHSLAPSGKKILLLERGDYVPREKDNWDTRAVNVEGKYQTKEVWRDKDGKPLHPHTNYYVGGNTKFYGAALFRLRKEDFGELRHKDGISPSWPLSYDDLEPYYTRAEHLYHVHGQRGEDPTEPYAGVPYPYPAVSHEPRIQKLHDDLEKCGLKPFHVPIGVMLDEQNRHKSPCIRCSTCDGHPCLMYAKSDAQVLCVDPALERDNVTLLTNARVTRLETSPSGREVAKIMVDRNGAVEEYSANFVVVSCGAINSAALLLRSANEHHPSGLANSSGVVGRHYMGHVNSILMAISKEPNPTVFQKTLGLNDYYFGSEEYEYPMGHISFVGKLDAATLSAGAPAIVPGMTLDIMAKHSLDFWLTSEDLPHPDNRITLDSDGNIVLSYKPNNQESHKRLISKLKGLMNSIGCH
;
A
#
# COMPACT_ATOMS: atom_id res chain seq x y z
N MET A 1 23.79 36.05 -4.42
CA MET A 1 22.72 36.07 -3.42
C MET A 1 22.42 34.62 -3.09
N SER A 2 22.84 34.12 -1.93
CA SER A 2 22.56 32.75 -1.51
C SER A 2 21.05 32.61 -1.35
N ALA A 3 20.41 31.79 -2.18
CA ALA A 3 19.02 31.43 -1.98
C ALA A 3 18.85 30.93 -0.53
N ASN A 4 17.86 31.47 0.18
CA ASN A 4 17.60 31.06 1.56
C ASN A 4 16.95 29.65 1.54
N ASN A 5 17.80 28.62 1.50
CA ASN A 5 17.43 27.19 1.45
C ASN A 5 17.01 26.62 2.82
N HIS A 6 16.61 27.50 3.76
CA HIS A 6 16.05 27.11 5.04
C HIS A 6 14.51 27.04 4.98
N TYR A 7 13.95 26.05 5.65
CA TYR A 7 12.51 25.76 5.73
C TYR A 7 12.09 25.48 7.18
N ASP A 8 10.81 25.67 7.50
CA ASP A 8 10.31 25.25 8.81
C ASP A 8 10.23 23.73 8.88
N VAL A 9 9.76 23.10 7.79
CA VAL A 9 9.58 21.64 7.71
C VAL A 9 10.04 21.15 6.33
N ILE A 10 10.90 20.13 6.31
CA ILE A 10 11.20 19.34 5.11
C ILE A 10 10.59 17.95 5.27
N ILE A 11 9.79 17.53 4.28
CA ILE A 11 9.16 16.22 4.20
C ILE A 11 9.77 15.47 3.01
N ILE A 12 10.36 14.32 3.29
CA ILE A 12 11.08 13.52 2.30
C ILE A 12 10.19 12.37 1.84
N GLY A 13 9.79 12.40 0.57
CA GLY A 13 8.83 11.49 -0.04
C GLY A 13 7.39 11.99 0.06
N THR A 14 6.64 11.82 -1.02
CA THR A 14 5.27 12.35 -1.16
C THR A 14 4.19 11.27 -1.20
N GLY A 15 4.53 10.06 -0.74
CA GLY A 15 3.57 8.95 -0.58
C GLY A 15 2.53 9.20 0.51
N ALA A 16 1.75 8.16 0.87
CA ALA A 16 0.68 8.25 1.87
C ALA A 16 1.07 9.01 3.15
N GLY A 17 2.24 8.72 3.73
CA GLY A 17 2.71 9.40 4.93
C GLY A 17 3.06 10.88 4.70
N GLY A 18 3.99 11.15 3.79
CA GLY A 18 4.50 12.50 3.55
C GLY A 18 3.49 13.44 2.90
N GLY A 19 2.72 12.96 1.92
CA GLY A 19 1.66 13.73 1.28
C GLY A 19 0.54 14.11 2.24
N THR A 20 0.04 13.15 3.04
CA THR A 20 -0.99 13.43 4.05
C THR A 20 -0.50 14.42 5.10
N LEU A 21 0.74 14.27 5.57
CA LEU A 21 1.32 15.21 6.52
C LEU A 21 1.42 16.61 5.92
N ALA A 22 1.89 16.73 4.68
CA ALA A 22 1.97 18.01 3.99
C ALA A 22 0.60 18.68 3.87
N HIS A 23 -0.43 17.93 3.50
CA HIS A 23 -1.81 18.43 3.44
C HIS A 23 -2.31 18.95 4.80
N SER A 24 -2.03 18.22 5.87
CA SER A 24 -2.40 18.61 7.24
C SER A 24 -1.65 19.86 7.71
N LEU A 25 -0.36 20.00 7.34
CA LEU A 25 0.48 21.12 7.76
C LEU A 25 0.35 22.35 6.85
N ALA A 26 -0.08 22.21 5.60
CA ALA A 26 -0.15 23.31 4.63
C ALA A 26 -0.89 24.55 5.17
N PRO A 27 -2.04 24.43 5.86
CA PRO A 27 -2.76 25.59 6.42
C PRO A 27 -2.03 26.31 7.57
N SER A 28 -0.93 25.78 8.11
CA SER A 28 -0.23 26.35 9.26
C SER A 28 0.55 27.63 8.97
N GLY A 29 0.76 27.98 7.69
CA GLY A 29 1.60 29.10 7.25
C GLY A 29 3.10 28.85 7.38
N LYS A 30 3.53 27.66 7.84
CA LYS A 30 4.94 27.26 7.89
C LYS A 30 5.51 27.07 6.48
N LYS A 31 6.77 27.45 6.27
CA LYS A 31 7.46 27.23 5.00
C LYS A 31 7.83 25.75 4.87
N ILE A 32 7.09 25.02 4.04
CA ILE A 32 7.18 23.56 3.91
C ILE A 32 7.81 23.21 2.56
N LEU A 33 8.78 22.29 2.59
CA LEU A 33 9.39 21.72 1.38
C LEU A 33 9.15 20.21 1.32
N LEU A 34 8.53 19.78 0.22
CA LEU A 34 8.41 18.39 -0.19
C LEU A 34 9.56 18.03 -1.14
N LEU A 35 10.28 16.97 -0.83
CA LEU A 35 11.33 16.40 -1.68
C LEU A 35 10.88 15.05 -2.20
N GLU A 36 10.59 14.96 -3.50
CA GLU A 36 10.21 13.72 -4.16
C GLU A 36 11.33 13.26 -5.10
N ARG A 37 11.73 12.00 -4.96
CA ARG A 37 12.79 11.40 -5.78
C ARG A 37 12.34 11.26 -7.24
N GLY A 38 11.07 10.96 -7.46
CA GLY A 38 10.48 10.84 -8.79
C GLY A 38 9.90 12.15 -9.32
N ASP A 39 9.25 12.04 -10.48
CA ASP A 39 8.41 13.10 -11.07
C ASP A 39 6.92 12.76 -10.91
N TYR A 40 6.03 13.49 -11.55
CA TYR A 40 4.63 13.07 -11.72
C TYR A 40 4.53 11.88 -12.68
N VAL A 41 3.59 10.97 -12.40
CA VAL A 41 3.23 9.93 -13.39
C VAL A 41 2.64 10.64 -14.62
N PRO A 42 3.17 10.40 -15.84
CA PRO A 42 2.59 10.96 -17.05
C PRO A 42 1.13 10.56 -17.19
N ARG A 43 0.27 11.52 -17.49
CA ARG A 43 -1.15 11.28 -17.74
C ARG A 43 -1.34 10.83 -19.19
N GLU A 44 -1.44 9.53 -19.41
CA GLU A 44 -1.42 8.93 -20.75
C GLU A 44 -2.26 7.65 -20.84
N LYS A 45 -2.60 7.23 -22.08
CA LYS A 45 -3.44 6.05 -22.30
C LYS A 45 -2.83 4.77 -21.70
N ASP A 46 -1.51 4.67 -21.69
CA ASP A 46 -0.77 3.55 -21.09
C ASP A 46 -1.01 3.41 -19.59
N ASN A 47 -1.55 4.44 -18.91
CA ASN A 47 -1.99 4.29 -17.52
C ASN A 47 -3.11 3.25 -17.38
N TRP A 48 -3.87 2.95 -18.44
CA TRP A 48 -4.95 1.96 -18.46
C TRP A 48 -4.65 0.77 -19.37
N ASP A 49 -3.38 0.59 -19.76
CA ASP A 49 -2.94 -0.55 -20.53
C ASP A 49 -2.19 -1.53 -19.63
N THR A 50 -2.79 -2.71 -19.42
CA THR A 50 -2.23 -3.76 -18.56
C THR A 50 -0.88 -4.26 -19.05
N ARG A 51 -0.64 -4.29 -20.36
CA ARG A 51 0.66 -4.69 -20.91
C ARG A 51 1.71 -3.66 -20.54
N ALA A 52 1.44 -2.36 -20.73
CA ALA A 52 2.39 -1.31 -20.37
C ALA A 52 2.68 -1.28 -18.86
N VAL A 53 1.63 -1.39 -18.02
CA VAL A 53 1.77 -1.30 -16.56
C VAL A 53 2.39 -2.57 -15.96
N ASN A 54 1.86 -3.75 -16.27
CA ASN A 54 2.19 -4.99 -15.55
C ASN A 54 3.24 -5.83 -16.28
N VAL A 55 3.19 -5.91 -17.62
CA VAL A 55 4.11 -6.77 -18.39
C VAL A 55 5.43 -6.06 -18.65
N GLU A 56 5.37 -4.81 -19.12
CA GLU A 56 6.55 -4.01 -19.46
C GLU A 56 7.09 -3.25 -18.24
N GLY A 57 6.30 -3.15 -17.17
CA GLY A 57 6.68 -2.46 -15.95
C GLY A 57 7.07 -1.01 -16.22
N LYS A 58 6.34 -0.32 -17.11
CA LYS A 58 6.71 0.99 -17.66
C LYS A 58 7.06 2.02 -16.57
N TYR A 59 6.28 2.01 -15.49
CA TYR A 59 6.42 2.95 -14.38
C TYR A 59 7.27 2.42 -13.21
N GLN A 60 7.66 1.13 -13.24
CA GLN A 60 8.45 0.56 -12.18
C GLN A 60 9.88 1.09 -12.23
N THR A 61 10.47 1.29 -11.05
CA THR A 61 11.89 1.65 -10.96
C THR A 61 12.76 0.61 -11.67
N LYS A 62 13.84 1.07 -12.31
CA LYS A 62 14.85 0.19 -12.93
C LYS A 62 16.03 -0.09 -11.99
N GLU A 63 15.91 0.33 -10.73
CA GLU A 63 16.89 0.02 -9.71
C GLU A 63 17.04 -1.49 -9.48
N VAL A 64 18.25 -1.87 -9.06
CA VAL A 64 18.58 -3.22 -8.63
C VAL A 64 19.05 -3.13 -7.20
N TRP A 65 18.36 -3.83 -6.31
CA TRP A 65 18.82 -4.09 -4.95
C TRP A 65 19.50 -5.46 -4.91
N ARG A 66 19.99 -5.86 -3.74
CA ARG A 66 20.55 -7.20 -3.53
C ARG A 66 19.76 -7.95 -2.48
N ASP A 67 19.69 -9.27 -2.61
CA ASP A 67 19.30 -10.14 -1.51
C ASP A 67 20.49 -10.40 -0.55
N LYS A 68 20.24 -11.15 0.53
CA LYS A 68 21.27 -11.53 1.51
C LYS A 68 22.47 -12.29 0.93
N ASP A 69 22.29 -12.95 -0.22
CA ASP A 69 23.30 -13.75 -0.91
C ASP A 69 23.98 -12.94 -2.02
N GLY A 70 23.70 -11.62 -2.11
CA GLY A 70 24.25 -10.70 -3.08
C GLY A 70 23.61 -10.75 -4.47
N LYS A 71 22.57 -11.57 -4.67
CA LYS A 71 21.91 -11.72 -5.97
C LYS A 71 21.03 -10.50 -6.26
N PRO A 72 20.86 -10.15 -7.55
CA PRO A 72 19.95 -9.07 -7.95
C PRO A 72 18.53 -9.30 -7.44
N LEU A 73 17.97 -8.26 -6.82
CA LEU A 73 16.58 -8.18 -6.39
C LEU A 73 15.96 -6.91 -7.01
N HIS A 74 14.95 -7.09 -7.86
CA HIS A 74 14.25 -5.96 -8.47
C HIS A 74 13.07 -5.55 -7.59
N PRO A 75 13.07 -4.32 -7.04
CA PRO A 75 11.97 -3.89 -6.18
C PRO A 75 10.74 -3.54 -7.01
N HIS A 76 9.58 -4.09 -6.61
CA HIS A 76 8.28 -3.65 -7.11
C HIS A 76 7.86 -2.32 -6.44
N THR A 77 8.63 -1.27 -6.67
CA THR A 77 8.35 0.08 -6.16
C THR A 77 8.35 1.09 -7.29
N ASN A 78 7.56 2.14 -7.10
CA ASN A 78 7.49 3.28 -8.02
C ASN A 78 7.92 4.55 -7.28
N TYR A 79 8.63 5.43 -7.97
CA TYR A 79 9.03 6.74 -7.44
C TYR A 79 8.34 7.81 -8.26
N TYR A 80 7.25 8.34 -7.71
CA TYR A 80 6.48 9.43 -8.29
C TYR A 80 5.84 10.25 -7.20
N VAL A 81 5.37 11.45 -7.56
CA VAL A 81 4.51 12.24 -6.67
C VAL A 81 3.27 11.42 -6.31
N GLY A 82 2.99 11.27 -5.00
CA GLY A 82 1.96 10.37 -4.46
C GLY A 82 2.44 8.96 -4.12
N GLY A 83 3.68 8.60 -4.48
CA GLY A 83 4.32 7.31 -4.20
C GLY A 83 3.51 6.11 -4.68
N ASN A 84 3.59 4.99 -3.94
CA ASN A 84 2.89 3.76 -4.32
C ASN A 84 1.36 3.86 -4.24
N THR A 85 0.78 4.92 -3.66
CA THR A 85 -0.68 5.15 -3.72
C THR A 85 -1.18 5.47 -5.13
N LYS A 86 -0.29 5.85 -6.07
CA LYS A 86 -0.67 5.95 -7.49
C LYS A 86 -1.07 4.60 -8.09
N PHE A 87 -0.48 3.52 -7.59
CA PHE A 87 -0.59 2.17 -8.17
C PHE A 87 -1.39 1.20 -7.30
N TYR A 88 -1.69 1.54 -6.05
CA TYR A 88 -2.48 0.68 -5.18
C TYR A 88 -3.92 0.51 -5.67
N GLY A 89 -4.66 -0.44 -5.08
CA GLY A 89 -6.06 -0.69 -5.41
C GLY A 89 -7.10 0.00 -4.55
N ALA A 90 -6.70 1.03 -3.78
CA ALA A 90 -7.58 1.88 -2.99
C ALA A 90 -8.43 1.21 -1.90
N ALA A 91 -8.16 -0.06 -1.57
CA ALA A 91 -8.72 -0.67 -0.37
C ALA A 91 -8.07 -0.04 0.88
N LEU A 92 -8.88 0.54 1.76
CA LEU A 92 -8.43 1.35 2.89
C LEU A 92 -9.04 0.82 4.20
N PHE A 93 -8.47 -0.28 4.69
CA PHE A 93 -8.86 -0.92 5.94
C PHE A 93 -8.24 -0.22 7.16
N ARG A 94 -8.99 -0.18 8.27
CA ARG A 94 -8.41 0.05 9.61
C ARG A 94 -7.68 -1.22 10.07
N LEU A 95 -6.66 -1.11 10.91
CA LEU A 95 -6.25 -2.28 11.72
C LEU A 95 -7.37 -2.65 12.68
N ARG A 96 -7.45 -3.93 13.08
CA ARG A 96 -8.45 -4.40 14.03
C ARG A 96 -8.03 -4.05 15.44
N LYS A 97 -8.98 -4.01 16.38
CA LYS A 97 -8.69 -3.63 17.76
C LYS A 97 -7.65 -4.55 18.39
N GLU A 98 -7.77 -5.84 18.11
CA GLU A 98 -6.90 -6.90 18.59
C GLU A 98 -5.48 -6.80 18.00
N ASP A 99 -5.31 -6.22 16.81
CA ASP A 99 -3.99 -6.05 16.17
C ASP A 99 -3.09 -5.05 16.92
N PHE A 100 -3.68 -4.20 17.77
CA PHE A 100 -2.91 -3.33 18.68
C PHE A 100 -2.42 -4.08 19.93
N GLY A 101 -3.03 -5.22 20.25
CA GLY A 101 -2.63 -6.09 21.34
C GLY A 101 -1.54 -7.08 20.93
N GLU A 102 -1.14 -7.93 21.88
CA GLU A 102 -0.31 -9.08 21.57
C GLU A 102 -1.15 -10.17 20.89
N LEU A 103 -0.76 -10.59 19.69
CA LEU A 103 -1.42 -11.66 18.95
C LEU A 103 -0.47 -12.84 18.74
N ARG A 104 -0.94 -14.03 19.12
CA ARG A 104 -0.20 -15.27 18.91
C ARG A 104 -0.54 -15.84 17.54
N HIS A 105 0.49 -16.03 16.73
CA HIS A 105 0.43 -16.71 15.44
C HIS A 105 1.15 -18.05 15.51
N LYS A 106 0.99 -18.86 14.46
CA LYS A 106 1.54 -20.22 14.41
C LYS A 106 3.07 -20.25 14.53
N ASP A 107 3.75 -19.24 14.01
CA ASP A 107 5.21 -19.18 13.93
C ASP A 107 5.84 -18.10 14.83
N GLY A 108 5.05 -17.43 15.67
CA GLY A 108 5.55 -16.39 16.57
C GLY A 108 4.46 -15.50 17.15
N ILE A 109 4.89 -14.35 17.67
CA ILE A 109 4.01 -13.36 18.30
C ILE A 109 4.12 -12.06 17.51
N SER A 110 2.97 -11.46 17.20
CA SER A 110 2.89 -10.04 16.85
C SER A 110 2.81 -9.24 18.17
N PRO A 111 3.81 -8.43 18.51
CA PRO A 111 3.89 -7.77 19.81
C PRO A 111 2.85 -6.64 19.91
N SER A 112 2.41 -6.35 21.15
CA SER A 112 1.51 -5.23 21.41
C SER A 112 2.12 -3.89 21.00
N TRP A 113 1.29 -3.01 20.48
CA TRP A 113 1.65 -1.64 20.19
C TRP A 113 1.72 -0.83 21.49
N PRO A 114 2.53 0.24 21.54
CA PRO A 114 2.51 1.20 22.64
C PRO A 114 1.30 2.15 22.57
N LEU A 115 0.43 1.98 21.57
CA LEU A 115 -0.79 2.73 21.33
C LEU A 115 -1.93 1.73 21.15
N SER A 116 -3.14 2.15 21.49
CA SER A 116 -4.36 1.37 21.30
C SER A 116 -5.11 1.76 20.02
N TYR A 117 -6.12 0.96 19.67
CA TYR A 117 -7.07 1.35 18.62
C TYR A 117 -7.74 2.69 18.93
N ASP A 118 -8.12 2.91 20.18
CA ASP A 118 -8.86 4.11 20.61
C ASP A 118 -8.03 5.39 20.41
N ASP A 119 -6.68 5.28 20.51
CA ASP A 119 -5.76 6.38 20.20
C ASP A 119 -5.77 6.74 18.71
N LEU A 120 -5.92 5.74 17.83
CA LEU A 120 -5.90 5.92 16.37
C LEU A 120 -7.28 6.09 15.74
N GLU A 121 -8.37 5.72 16.41
CA GLU A 121 -9.74 5.80 15.89
C GLU A 121 -10.05 7.18 15.28
N PRO A 122 -9.75 8.32 15.94
CA PRO A 122 -10.03 9.64 15.37
C PRO A 122 -9.17 9.94 14.14
N TYR A 123 -7.99 9.34 14.04
CA TYR A 123 -7.07 9.50 12.91
C TYR A 123 -7.52 8.63 11.72
N TYR A 124 -7.98 7.41 11.97
CA TYR A 124 -8.60 6.58 10.95
C TYR A 124 -9.84 7.24 10.37
N THR A 125 -10.72 7.76 11.21
CA THR A 125 -11.91 8.52 10.77
C THR A 125 -11.54 9.70 9.88
N ARG A 126 -10.54 10.50 10.27
CA ARG A 126 -10.06 11.61 9.44
C ARG A 126 -9.44 11.14 8.13
N ALA A 127 -8.68 10.05 8.14
CA ALA A 127 -8.10 9.48 6.93
C ALA A 127 -9.19 8.98 5.98
N GLU A 128 -10.22 8.30 6.48
CA GLU A 128 -11.34 7.84 5.65
C GLU A 128 -12.08 9.00 4.99
N HIS A 129 -12.30 10.10 5.72
CA HIS A 129 -12.91 11.32 5.17
C HIS A 129 -12.00 11.99 4.14
N LEU A 130 -10.72 12.18 4.47
CA LEU A 130 -9.74 12.77 3.56
C LEU A 130 -9.59 11.97 2.27
N TYR A 131 -9.60 10.64 2.36
CA TYR A 131 -9.42 9.74 1.22
C TYR A 131 -10.74 9.29 0.57
N HIS A 132 -11.86 9.94 0.88
CA HIS A 132 -13.16 9.67 0.27
C HIS A 132 -13.53 8.18 0.30
N VAL A 133 -13.37 7.54 1.46
CA VAL A 133 -13.58 6.11 1.59
C VAL A 133 -15.07 5.80 1.57
N HIS A 134 -15.47 4.98 0.61
CA HIS A 134 -16.77 4.35 0.54
C HIS A 134 -16.80 3.12 1.43
N GLY A 135 -17.86 2.93 2.22
CA GLY A 135 -18.02 1.72 3.01
C GLY A 135 -19.33 1.67 3.79
N GLN A 136 -19.54 0.57 4.49
CA GLN A 136 -20.69 0.39 5.38
C GLN A 136 -20.22 -0.26 6.68
N ARG A 137 -20.49 0.41 7.81
CA ARG A 137 -20.07 -0.06 9.13
C ARG A 137 -20.85 -1.31 9.53
N GLY A 138 -20.17 -2.21 10.24
CA GLY A 138 -20.81 -3.34 10.92
C GLY A 138 -21.15 -4.52 10.03
N GLU A 139 -20.75 -4.51 8.75
CA GLU A 139 -20.82 -5.68 7.88
C GLU A 139 -19.65 -6.63 8.13
N ASP A 140 -18.42 -6.09 8.20
CA ASP A 140 -17.22 -6.87 8.50
C ASP A 140 -17.25 -7.31 9.97
N PRO A 141 -17.24 -8.64 10.25
CA PRO A 141 -17.31 -9.14 11.63
C PRO A 141 -16.12 -8.78 12.51
N THR A 142 -15.05 -8.27 11.91
CA THR A 142 -13.80 -7.91 12.59
C THR A 142 -13.54 -6.40 12.59
N GLU A 143 -14.37 -5.60 11.91
CA GLU A 143 -14.19 -4.16 11.89
C GLU A 143 -14.35 -3.59 13.30
N PRO A 144 -13.37 -2.83 13.80
CA PRO A 144 -13.50 -2.18 15.09
C PRO A 144 -14.51 -1.02 15.04
N TYR A 145 -15.06 -0.65 16.18
CA TYR A 145 -16.01 0.46 16.26
C TYR A 145 -15.45 1.76 15.65
N ALA A 146 -16.30 2.60 15.07
CA ALA A 146 -15.95 3.95 14.66
C ALA A 146 -16.97 4.94 15.24
N GLY A 147 -16.52 6.14 15.61
CA GLY A 147 -17.40 7.16 16.19
C GLY A 147 -18.41 7.73 15.17
N VAL A 148 -18.13 7.57 13.87
CA VAL A 148 -18.92 8.13 12.76
C VAL A 148 -19.02 7.15 11.58
N PRO A 149 -20.05 7.29 10.72
CA PRO A 149 -20.15 6.51 9.49
C PRO A 149 -19.01 6.87 8.52
N TYR A 150 -18.82 6.03 7.50
CA TYR A 150 -18.02 6.40 6.33
C TYR A 150 -18.58 7.68 5.67
N PRO A 151 -17.73 8.50 5.02
CA PRO A 151 -18.17 9.73 4.34
C PRO A 151 -19.06 9.44 3.12
N TYR A 152 -18.95 8.24 2.53
CA TYR A 152 -19.69 7.81 1.36
C TYR A 152 -20.25 6.40 1.55
N PRO A 153 -21.42 6.07 0.95
CA PRO A 153 -21.98 4.72 1.01
C PRO A 153 -21.05 3.71 0.34
N ALA A 154 -21.13 2.44 0.75
CA ALA A 154 -20.41 1.34 0.13
C ALA A 154 -20.57 1.33 -1.41
N VAL A 155 -19.51 0.99 -2.12
CA VAL A 155 -19.57 0.80 -3.58
C VAL A 155 -20.38 -0.46 -3.86
N SER A 156 -21.49 -0.33 -4.58
CA SER A 156 -22.39 -1.46 -4.85
C SER A 156 -21.68 -2.62 -5.55
N HIS A 157 -22.06 -3.86 -5.20
CA HIS A 157 -21.66 -5.03 -5.96
C HIS A 157 -22.31 -5.02 -7.35
N GLU A 158 -21.53 -5.33 -8.38
CA GLU A 158 -22.09 -5.68 -9.70
C GLU A 158 -22.77 -7.07 -9.62
N PRO A 159 -23.74 -7.38 -10.49
CA PRO A 159 -24.67 -8.51 -10.30
C PRO A 159 -24.00 -9.86 -10.02
N ARG A 160 -22.87 -10.16 -10.67
CA ARG A 160 -22.15 -11.42 -10.45
C ARG A 160 -21.47 -11.49 -9.08
N ILE A 161 -21.02 -10.35 -8.55
CA ILE A 161 -20.42 -10.24 -7.22
C ILE A 161 -21.50 -10.24 -6.15
N GLN A 162 -22.67 -9.61 -6.40
CA GLN A 162 -23.81 -9.71 -5.50
C GLN A 162 -24.28 -11.17 -5.37
N LYS A 163 -24.39 -11.89 -6.48
CA LYS A 163 -24.72 -13.34 -6.44
C LYS A 163 -23.71 -14.11 -5.58
N LEU A 164 -22.42 -13.82 -5.71
CA LEU A 164 -21.39 -14.46 -4.88
C LEU A 164 -21.53 -14.10 -3.40
N HIS A 165 -21.78 -12.84 -3.08
CA HIS A 165 -22.09 -12.38 -1.73
C HIS A 165 -23.24 -13.22 -1.13
N ASP A 166 -24.38 -13.29 -1.83
CA ASP A 166 -25.55 -14.04 -1.37
C ASP A 166 -25.28 -15.55 -1.23
N ASP A 167 -24.45 -16.12 -2.10
CA ASP A 167 -24.06 -17.53 -2.03
C ASP A 167 -23.13 -17.80 -0.83
N LEU A 168 -22.24 -16.88 -0.47
CA LEU A 168 -21.39 -16.98 0.73
C LEU A 168 -22.22 -16.80 2.01
N GLU A 169 -23.20 -15.90 2.05
CA GLU A 169 -24.13 -15.77 3.18
C GLU A 169 -24.94 -17.06 3.41
N LYS A 170 -25.39 -17.74 2.34
CA LYS A 170 -26.06 -19.05 2.45
C LYS A 170 -25.15 -20.14 3.02
N CYS A 171 -23.82 -20.00 2.88
CA CYS A 171 -22.83 -20.85 3.52
C CYS A 171 -22.58 -20.48 5.00
N GLY A 172 -23.28 -19.50 5.55
CA GLY A 172 -23.15 -19.05 6.94
C GLY A 172 -21.99 -18.08 7.19
N LEU A 173 -21.41 -17.53 6.13
CA LEU A 173 -20.32 -16.55 6.22
C LEU A 173 -20.85 -15.12 6.29
N LYS A 174 -19.95 -14.18 6.62
CA LYS A 174 -20.24 -12.74 6.68
C LYS A 174 -19.44 -11.97 5.63
N PRO A 175 -19.77 -12.13 4.33
CA PRO A 175 -19.21 -11.25 3.30
C PRO A 175 -19.59 -9.79 3.58
N PHE A 176 -18.74 -8.86 3.16
CA PHE A 176 -18.93 -7.44 3.41
C PHE A 176 -18.40 -6.57 2.27
N HIS A 177 -18.83 -5.30 2.23
CA HIS A 177 -18.30 -4.33 1.28
C HIS A 177 -16.91 -3.84 1.70
N VAL A 178 -15.91 -4.07 0.85
CA VAL A 178 -14.55 -3.55 1.03
C VAL A 178 -14.60 -2.02 1.13
N PRO A 179 -13.90 -1.40 2.10
CA PRO A 179 -13.76 0.04 2.16
C PRO A 179 -12.83 0.55 1.04
N ILE A 180 -13.33 1.41 0.15
CA ILE A 180 -12.62 1.82 -1.07
C ILE A 180 -12.54 3.34 -1.19
N GLY A 181 -11.32 3.88 -1.35
CA GLY A 181 -11.07 5.30 -1.64
C GLY A 181 -11.19 5.63 -3.12
N VAL A 182 -12.38 6.03 -3.56
CA VAL A 182 -12.64 6.53 -4.93
C VAL A 182 -13.62 7.68 -4.90
N MET A 183 -13.49 8.63 -5.83
CA MET A 183 -14.44 9.73 -5.97
C MET A 183 -15.60 9.32 -6.87
N LEU A 184 -16.46 8.42 -6.37
CA LEU A 184 -17.56 7.80 -7.12
C LEU A 184 -18.92 8.34 -6.66
N ASP A 185 -19.76 8.76 -7.60
CA ASP A 185 -21.18 9.04 -7.37
C ASP A 185 -22.03 8.07 -8.19
N GLU A 186 -22.56 7.03 -7.53
CA GLU A 186 -23.41 6.03 -8.18
C GLU A 186 -24.82 6.53 -8.50
N GLN A 187 -25.31 7.55 -7.80
CA GLN A 187 -26.62 8.14 -8.05
C GLN A 187 -26.59 9.09 -9.25
N ASN A 188 -25.43 9.72 -9.50
CA ASN A 188 -25.23 10.68 -10.58
C ASN A 188 -24.04 10.33 -11.48
N ARG A 189 -24.07 9.14 -12.06
CA ARG A 189 -22.95 8.57 -12.85
C ARG A 189 -22.41 9.46 -13.98
N HIS A 190 -23.23 10.31 -14.58
CA HIS A 190 -22.79 11.21 -15.66
C HIS A 190 -21.97 12.42 -15.17
N LYS A 191 -22.00 12.73 -13.86
CA LYS A 191 -21.18 13.77 -13.21
C LYS A 191 -20.07 13.20 -12.33
N SER A 192 -20.07 11.90 -12.06
CA SER A 192 -19.09 11.23 -11.22
C SER A 192 -17.67 11.35 -11.80
N PRO A 193 -16.66 11.81 -11.01
CA PRO A 193 -15.26 11.78 -11.43
C PRO A 193 -14.76 10.36 -11.70
N CYS A 194 -15.07 9.42 -10.80
CA CYS A 194 -14.75 8.02 -10.97
C CYS A 194 -15.77 7.39 -11.92
N ILE A 195 -15.26 6.78 -12.99
CA ILE A 195 -16.09 6.08 -13.96
C ILE A 195 -16.24 4.58 -13.65
N ARG A 196 -15.65 4.09 -12.55
CA ARG A 196 -15.62 2.66 -12.17
C ARG A 196 -15.02 1.79 -13.29
N CYS A 197 -13.80 2.11 -13.72
CA CYS A 197 -13.08 1.39 -14.78
C CYS A 197 -12.46 0.07 -14.29
N SER A 198 -12.08 -0.80 -15.24
CA SER A 198 -11.44 -2.09 -14.97
C SER A 198 -9.97 -2.02 -14.50
N THR A 199 -9.34 -0.84 -14.57
CA THR A 199 -7.90 -0.64 -14.34
C THR A 199 -7.59 0.03 -13.01
N CYS A 200 -8.55 0.10 -12.08
CA CYS A 200 -8.32 0.81 -10.81
C CYS A 200 -7.20 0.18 -9.95
N ASP A 201 -7.11 -1.16 -9.94
CA ASP A 201 -6.13 -1.91 -9.15
C ASP A 201 -4.81 -2.04 -9.93
N GLY A 202 -3.67 -1.74 -9.31
CA GLY A 202 -2.35 -1.85 -9.93
C GLY A 202 -1.96 -0.70 -10.88
N HIS A 203 -2.91 0.12 -11.36
CA HIS A 203 -2.63 1.12 -12.39
C HIS A 203 -2.81 2.56 -11.92
N PRO A 204 -2.09 3.54 -12.50
CA PRO A 204 -2.41 4.96 -12.33
C PRO A 204 -3.82 5.29 -12.80
N CYS A 205 -4.56 6.10 -12.03
CA CYS A 205 -5.88 6.55 -12.46
C CYS A 205 -5.77 7.71 -13.46
N LEU A 206 -6.05 7.46 -14.74
CA LEU A 206 -6.07 8.48 -15.79
C LEU A 206 -7.07 9.63 -15.53
N MET A 207 -8.09 9.39 -14.72
CA MET A 207 -9.14 10.36 -14.37
C MET A 207 -8.83 11.17 -13.12
N TYR A 208 -7.75 10.84 -12.40
CA TYR A 208 -7.48 11.37 -11.06
C TYR A 208 -8.66 11.18 -10.11
N ALA A 209 -9.40 10.07 -10.24
CA ALA A 209 -10.58 9.78 -9.46
C ALA A 209 -10.37 8.68 -8.40
N LYS A 210 -9.21 8.03 -8.43
CA LYS A 210 -8.75 7.17 -7.34
C LYS A 210 -8.15 8.07 -6.26
N SER A 211 -8.52 7.82 -5.01
CA SER A 211 -8.09 8.63 -3.87
C SER A 211 -6.62 8.38 -3.54
N ASP A 212 -5.69 8.92 -4.32
CA ASP A 212 -4.26 8.78 -4.08
C ASP A 212 -3.66 10.03 -3.41
N ALA A 213 -2.48 9.88 -2.79
CA ALA A 213 -1.85 10.94 -2.01
C ALA A 213 -1.43 12.14 -2.88
N GLN A 214 -1.19 11.97 -4.18
CA GLN A 214 -0.94 13.12 -5.05
C GLN A 214 -2.22 13.95 -5.15
N VAL A 215 -3.30 13.31 -5.59
CA VAL A 215 -4.57 13.97 -5.93
C VAL A 215 -5.23 14.61 -4.72
N LEU A 216 -5.29 13.91 -3.58
CA LEU A 216 -6.04 14.39 -2.42
C LEU A 216 -5.19 15.14 -1.39
N CYS A 217 -3.86 15.04 -1.47
CA CYS A 217 -3.00 15.60 -0.43
C CYS A 217 -1.96 16.57 -1.00
N VAL A 218 -1.09 16.10 -1.90
CA VAL A 218 0.04 16.90 -2.41
C VAL A 218 -0.45 18.07 -3.27
N ASP A 219 -1.26 17.80 -4.29
CA ASP A 219 -1.70 18.84 -5.23
C ASP A 219 -2.52 19.93 -4.50
N PRO A 220 -3.49 19.60 -3.61
CA PRO A 220 -4.17 20.61 -2.80
C PRO A 220 -3.24 21.36 -1.82
N ALA A 221 -2.20 20.72 -1.29
CA ALA A 221 -1.23 21.40 -0.42
C ALA A 221 -0.43 22.46 -1.20
N LEU A 222 -0.11 22.18 -2.47
CA LEU A 222 0.65 23.08 -3.36
C LEU A 222 -0.15 24.29 -3.85
N GLU A 223 -1.47 24.31 -3.66
CA GLU A 223 -2.28 25.52 -3.88
C GLU A 223 -1.95 26.65 -2.89
N ARG A 224 -1.16 26.37 -1.85
CA ARG A 224 -0.72 27.36 -0.87
C ARG A 224 0.72 27.82 -1.12
N ASP A 225 0.93 29.13 -1.11
CA ASP A 225 2.23 29.77 -1.39
C ASP A 225 3.37 29.35 -0.43
N ASN A 226 3.04 28.84 0.76
CA ASN A 226 4.01 28.40 1.75
C ASN A 226 4.49 26.95 1.57
N VAL A 227 3.98 26.23 0.57
CA VAL A 227 4.36 24.84 0.27
C VAL A 227 5.10 24.79 -1.06
N THR A 228 6.26 24.15 -1.08
CA THR A 228 7.07 23.94 -2.28
C THR A 228 7.31 22.45 -2.50
N LEU A 229 7.16 21.98 -3.74
CA LEU A 229 7.56 20.63 -4.15
C LEU A 229 8.78 20.71 -5.06
N LEU A 230 9.79 19.90 -4.78
CA LEU A 230 10.86 19.59 -5.71
C LEU A 230 10.78 18.12 -6.13
N THR A 231 10.56 17.90 -7.41
CA THR A 231 10.63 16.58 -8.05
C THR A 231 12.05 16.27 -8.49
N ASN A 232 12.28 15.00 -8.85
CA ASN A 232 13.60 14.48 -9.24
C ASN A 232 14.69 14.75 -8.19
N ALA A 233 14.29 14.91 -6.92
CA ALA A 233 15.09 15.35 -5.79
C ALA A 233 15.33 14.17 -4.84
N ARG A 234 16.43 13.45 -5.06
CA ARG A 234 16.80 12.30 -4.23
C ARG A 234 17.58 12.79 -3.00
N VAL A 235 16.98 12.69 -1.81
CA VAL A 235 17.76 12.86 -0.58
C VAL A 235 18.74 11.69 -0.42
N THR A 236 20.03 12.00 -0.40
CA THR A 236 21.11 11.01 -0.33
C THR A 236 21.58 10.80 1.11
N ARG A 237 21.63 11.88 1.90
CA ARG A 237 22.16 11.88 3.28
C ARG A 237 21.54 12.97 4.14
N LEU A 238 21.42 12.70 5.44
CA LEU A 238 21.15 13.68 6.48
C LEU A 238 22.43 13.90 7.28
N GLU A 239 22.94 15.13 7.31
CA GLU A 239 24.15 15.47 8.07
C GLU A 239 23.76 16.16 9.36
N THR A 240 24.36 15.73 10.47
CA THR A 240 24.09 16.31 11.78
C THR A 240 24.98 17.53 12.05
N SER A 241 24.56 18.36 13.00
CA SER A 241 25.45 19.37 13.60
C SER A 241 26.67 18.70 14.26
N PRO A 242 27.74 19.46 14.60
CA PRO A 242 28.91 18.93 15.31
C PRO A 242 28.59 18.31 16.68
N SER A 243 27.40 18.54 17.24
CA SER A 243 26.95 17.89 18.47
C SER A 243 26.37 16.49 18.24
N GLY A 244 26.04 16.15 16.99
CA GLY A 244 25.30 14.95 16.61
C GLY A 244 23.80 14.98 16.97
N ARG A 245 23.27 16.03 17.59
CA ARG A 245 21.90 16.03 18.15
C ARG A 245 20.81 16.50 17.19
N GLU A 246 21.18 17.20 16.14
CA GLU A 246 20.24 17.87 15.22
C GLU A 246 20.70 17.62 13.78
N VAL A 247 19.76 17.47 12.85
CA VAL A 247 20.07 17.45 11.41
C VAL A 247 20.34 18.89 10.97
N ALA A 248 21.59 19.18 10.58
CA ALA A 248 22.01 20.49 10.12
C ALA A 248 21.81 20.66 8.61
N LYS A 249 22.00 19.58 7.84
CA LYS A 249 21.87 19.62 6.37
C LYS A 249 21.15 18.39 5.82
N ILE A 250 20.32 18.63 4.82
CA ILE A 250 19.68 17.63 3.98
C ILE A 250 20.38 17.68 2.62
N MET A 251 21.11 16.62 2.28
CA MET A 251 21.86 16.52 1.03
C MET A 251 20.97 15.92 -0.05
N VAL A 252 20.79 16.65 -1.15
CA VAL A 252 19.89 16.28 -2.25
C VAL A 252 20.69 16.16 -3.54
N ASP A 253 20.58 15.01 -4.22
CA ASP A 253 20.99 14.88 -5.62
C ASP A 253 19.79 15.18 -6.51
N ARG A 254 19.90 16.22 -7.34
CA ARG A 254 18.86 16.62 -8.28
C ARG A 254 19.51 17.00 -9.61
N ASN A 255 19.09 16.32 -10.69
CA ASN A 255 19.58 16.56 -12.04
C ASN A 255 21.13 16.52 -12.17
N GLY A 256 21.79 15.67 -11.38
CA GLY A 256 23.25 15.54 -11.37
C GLY A 256 23.99 16.62 -10.58
N ALA A 257 23.27 17.52 -9.90
CA ALA A 257 23.83 18.51 -9.00
C ALA A 257 23.52 18.16 -7.54
N VAL A 258 24.48 18.44 -6.65
CA VAL A 258 24.27 18.34 -5.20
C VAL A 258 23.73 19.67 -4.69
N GLU A 259 22.57 19.62 -4.05
CA GLU A 259 21.91 20.73 -3.40
C GLU A 259 21.88 20.51 -1.87
N GLU A 260 21.97 21.60 -1.11
CA GLU A 260 21.92 21.58 0.35
C GLU A 260 20.72 22.38 0.86
N TYR A 261 19.97 21.76 1.77
CA TYR A 261 18.82 22.37 2.47
C TYR A 261 18.96 22.22 3.98
N SER A 262 18.23 23.06 4.74
CA SER A 262 18.13 22.94 6.20
C SER A 262 16.69 23.16 6.65
N ALA A 263 16.29 22.56 7.78
CA ALA A 263 14.97 22.80 8.36
C ALA A 263 14.93 22.64 9.88
N ASN A 264 13.92 23.25 10.50
CA ASN A 264 13.64 23.05 11.93
C ASN A 264 13.13 21.64 12.22
N PHE A 265 12.32 21.09 11.31
CA PHE A 265 11.84 19.71 11.38
C PHE A 265 12.11 18.98 10.06
N VAL A 266 12.60 17.74 10.17
CA VAL A 266 12.83 16.85 9.04
C VAL A 266 11.99 15.59 9.23
N VAL A 267 11.14 15.30 8.24
CA VAL A 267 10.29 14.10 8.23
C VAL A 267 10.79 13.13 7.18
N VAL A 268 11.16 11.93 7.61
CA VAL A 268 11.58 10.83 6.74
C VAL A 268 10.35 9.98 6.42
N SER A 269 9.83 10.09 5.19
CA SER A 269 8.64 9.37 4.71
C SER A 269 8.88 8.71 3.34
N CYS A 270 10.07 8.13 3.15
CA CYS A 270 10.54 7.57 1.87
C CYS A 270 9.96 6.17 1.55
N GLY A 271 9.01 5.67 2.35
CA GLY A 271 8.61 4.26 2.38
C GLY A 271 9.54 3.39 3.23
N ALA A 272 9.10 2.18 3.61
CA ALA A 272 9.76 1.34 4.63
C ALA A 272 11.26 1.14 4.36
N ILE A 273 11.61 0.68 3.15
CA ILE A 273 12.99 0.30 2.81
C ILE A 273 13.89 1.53 2.62
N ASN A 274 13.44 2.51 1.84
CA ASN A 274 14.25 3.69 1.54
C ASN A 274 14.41 4.62 2.76
N SER A 275 13.47 4.63 3.69
CA SER A 275 13.61 5.38 4.96
C SER A 275 14.71 4.77 5.82
N ALA A 276 14.71 3.45 6.00
CA ALA A 276 15.79 2.75 6.69
C ALA A 276 17.14 2.97 5.98
N ALA A 277 17.17 2.84 4.65
CA ALA A 277 18.40 3.04 3.87
C ALA A 277 18.95 4.48 3.98
N LEU A 278 18.09 5.50 4.00
CA LEU A 278 18.51 6.89 4.20
C LEU A 278 19.14 7.09 5.59
N LEU A 279 18.49 6.57 6.64
CA LEU A 279 19.00 6.65 8.00
C LEU A 279 20.35 5.92 8.15
N LEU A 280 20.48 4.72 7.56
CA LEU A 280 21.74 3.97 7.55
C LEU A 280 22.84 4.69 6.76
N ARG A 281 22.54 5.26 5.58
CA ARG A 281 23.51 6.08 4.80
C ARG A 281 23.95 7.34 5.53
N SER A 282 23.16 7.80 6.50
CA SER A 282 23.43 9.00 7.29
C SER A 282 24.34 8.74 8.50
N ALA A 283 25.05 7.60 8.53
CA ALA A 283 26.06 7.33 9.54
C ALA A 283 27.17 8.40 9.57
N ASN A 284 27.68 8.70 10.77
CA ASN A 284 28.79 9.62 11.00
C ASN A 284 29.50 9.29 12.32
N GLU A 285 30.46 10.13 12.76
CA GLU A 285 31.25 9.87 13.98
C GLU A 285 30.40 9.74 15.26
N HIS A 286 29.28 10.49 15.37
CA HIS A 286 28.35 10.39 16.49
C HIS A 286 27.33 9.25 16.34
N HIS A 287 27.05 8.84 15.09
CA HIS A 287 26.08 7.81 14.74
C HIS A 287 26.72 6.75 13.83
N PRO A 288 27.71 5.98 14.31
CA PRO A 288 28.55 5.12 13.46
C PRO A 288 27.77 3.98 12.79
N SER A 289 26.63 3.59 13.35
CA SER A 289 25.73 2.55 12.82
C SER A 289 24.54 3.10 12.01
N GLY A 290 24.53 4.40 11.69
CA GLY A 290 23.41 5.08 11.03
C GLY A 290 22.66 6.04 11.97
N LEU A 291 22.10 7.09 11.40
CA LEU A 291 21.33 8.09 12.15
C LEU A 291 20.09 7.45 12.79
N ALA A 292 19.80 7.83 14.04
CA ALA A 292 18.70 7.28 14.84
C ALA A 292 18.76 5.76 15.08
N ASN A 293 19.94 5.14 14.93
CA ASN A 293 20.13 3.69 15.07
C ASN A 293 20.83 3.26 16.37
N SER A 294 20.67 4.02 17.46
CA SER A 294 21.27 3.68 18.76
C SER A 294 20.70 2.39 19.37
N SER A 295 19.44 2.06 19.06
CA SER A 295 18.79 0.80 19.44
C SER A 295 19.19 -0.39 18.55
N GLY A 296 19.87 -0.13 17.41
CA GLY A 296 20.23 -1.15 16.44
C GLY A 296 19.08 -1.70 15.59
N VAL A 297 17.87 -1.14 15.73
CA VAL A 297 16.64 -1.62 15.08
C VAL A 297 16.40 -1.03 13.69
N VAL A 298 17.11 0.04 13.29
CA VAL A 298 16.92 0.62 11.96
C VAL A 298 17.20 -0.44 10.90
N GLY A 299 16.22 -0.61 10.02
CA GLY A 299 16.20 -1.62 8.98
C GLY A 299 15.76 -3.01 9.43
N ARG A 300 15.69 -3.35 10.72
CA ARG A 300 15.26 -4.68 11.22
C ARG A 300 13.75 -4.80 11.25
N HIS A 301 13.27 -6.02 11.49
CA HIS A 301 11.84 -6.35 11.60
C HIS A 301 11.09 -5.97 10.33
N TYR A 302 11.77 -6.06 9.18
CA TYR A 302 11.11 -5.87 7.91
C TYR A 302 10.01 -6.93 7.76
N MET A 303 8.79 -6.44 7.58
CA MET A 303 7.62 -7.27 7.34
C MET A 303 7.08 -6.95 5.95
N GLY A 304 6.68 -7.98 5.23
CA GLY A 304 5.92 -7.90 4.00
C GLY A 304 4.81 -8.92 4.06
N HIS A 305 3.56 -8.44 4.06
CA HIS A 305 2.37 -9.30 4.06
C HIS A 305 2.53 -10.54 3.18
N VAL A 306 2.16 -11.70 3.73
CA VAL A 306 2.12 -12.94 2.96
C VAL A 306 0.90 -12.88 2.05
N ASN A 307 1.13 -12.61 0.77
CA ASN A 307 0.07 -12.40 -0.20
C ASN A 307 0.03 -13.50 -1.25
N SER A 308 -1.18 -13.86 -1.66
CA SER A 308 -1.43 -14.71 -2.82
C SER A 308 -2.62 -14.20 -3.63
N ILE A 309 -2.60 -14.47 -4.92
CA ILE A 309 -3.79 -14.38 -5.78
C ILE A 309 -4.34 -15.79 -5.95
N LEU A 310 -5.62 -15.98 -5.63
CA LEU A 310 -6.35 -17.19 -5.98
C LEU A 310 -7.36 -16.87 -7.07
N MET A 311 -7.22 -17.54 -8.20
CA MET A 311 -8.20 -17.47 -9.28
C MET A 311 -9.12 -18.69 -9.19
N ALA A 312 -10.41 -18.46 -8.98
CA ALA A 312 -11.44 -19.49 -9.08
C ALA A 312 -12.17 -19.37 -10.42
N ILE A 313 -12.46 -20.49 -11.08
CA ILE A 313 -13.12 -20.52 -12.38
C ILE A 313 -14.59 -20.93 -12.20
N SER A 314 -15.49 -20.00 -12.52
CA SER A 314 -16.93 -20.19 -12.44
C SER A 314 -17.47 -20.78 -13.75
N LYS A 315 -18.47 -21.67 -13.66
CA LYS A 315 -19.23 -22.12 -14.86
C LYS A 315 -19.99 -20.97 -15.52
N GLU A 316 -20.48 -20.03 -14.71
CA GLU A 316 -21.13 -18.81 -15.18
C GLU A 316 -20.06 -17.76 -15.52
N PRO A 317 -20.20 -17.01 -16.63
CA PRO A 317 -19.34 -15.88 -16.94
C PRO A 317 -19.38 -14.82 -15.83
N ASN A 318 -18.26 -14.12 -15.66
CA ASN A 318 -18.14 -12.97 -14.79
C ASN A 318 -17.94 -11.70 -15.63
N PRO A 319 -19.01 -10.97 -16.00
CA PRO A 319 -18.92 -9.73 -16.77
C PRO A 319 -18.48 -8.52 -15.92
N THR A 320 -18.14 -8.73 -14.65
CA THR A 320 -17.85 -7.64 -13.70
C THR A 320 -16.64 -6.83 -14.16
N VAL A 321 -16.80 -5.51 -14.20
CA VAL A 321 -15.76 -4.54 -14.51
C VAL A 321 -14.99 -4.18 -13.24
N PHE A 322 -15.72 -3.90 -12.15
CA PHE A 322 -15.13 -3.48 -10.88
C PHE A 322 -15.53 -4.45 -9.77
N GLN A 323 -14.76 -5.55 -9.64
CA GLN A 323 -15.07 -6.65 -8.71
C GLN A 323 -14.50 -6.49 -7.30
N LYS A 324 -13.64 -5.48 -7.07
CA LYS A 324 -12.97 -5.21 -5.78
C LYS A 324 -13.90 -4.67 -4.69
N THR A 325 -15.15 -5.08 -4.67
CA THR A 325 -16.15 -4.60 -3.72
C THR A 325 -16.42 -5.60 -2.60
N LEU A 326 -16.08 -6.89 -2.78
CA LEU A 326 -16.39 -7.95 -1.83
C LEU A 326 -15.17 -8.37 -0.99
N GLY A 327 -15.38 -8.48 0.32
CA GLY A 327 -14.41 -8.95 1.31
C GLY A 327 -14.99 -10.05 2.20
N LEU A 328 -14.10 -10.81 2.83
CA LEU A 328 -14.41 -11.90 3.77
C LEU A 328 -13.35 -11.96 4.88
N ASN A 329 -13.79 -11.92 6.14
CA ASN A 329 -12.93 -11.86 7.32
C ASN A 329 -13.28 -12.88 8.41
N ASP A 330 -14.17 -13.84 8.12
CA ASP A 330 -14.53 -14.92 9.04
C ASP A 330 -13.33 -15.74 9.55
N TYR A 331 -12.20 -15.69 8.84
CA TYR A 331 -10.96 -16.39 9.16
C TYR A 331 -9.84 -15.47 9.69
N TYR A 332 -10.10 -14.17 9.84
CA TYR A 332 -9.07 -13.17 10.18
C TYR A 332 -8.32 -13.58 11.45
N PHE A 333 -9.05 -13.88 12.53
CA PHE A 333 -8.51 -14.30 13.82
C PHE A 333 -8.45 -15.82 14.04
N GLY A 334 -8.70 -16.61 12.98
CA GLY A 334 -8.69 -18.08 13.05
C GLY A 334 -10.07 -18.68 12.83
N SER A 335 -10.27 -19.91 13.27
CA SER A 335 -11.52 -20.66 13.16
C SER A 335 -11.60 -21.74 14.25
N GLU A 336 -12.74 -22.42 14.40
CA GLU A 336 -12.89 -23.53 15.35
C GLU A 336 -11.85 -24.65 15.13
N GLU A 337 -11.44 -24.89 13.89
CA GLU A 337 -10.46 -25.92 13.52
C GLU A 337 -9.00 -25.45 13.61
N TYR A 338 -8.78 -24.14 13.79
CA TYR A 338 -7.45 -23.54 13.75
C TYR A 338 -7.40 -22.24 14.57
N GLU A 339 -6.76 -22.32 15.72
CA GLU A 339 -6.73 -21.25 16.74
C GLU A 339 -5.93 -20.00 16.33
N TYR A 340 -5.10 -20.05 15.28
CA TYR A 340 -4.23 -18.94 14.89
C TYR A 340 -4.87 -18.05 13.82
N PRO A 341 -4.62 -16.72 13.84
CA PRO A 341 -5.06 -15.81 12.80
C PRO A 341 -4.61 -16.27 11.40
N MET A 342 -5.56 -16.35 10.46
CA MET A 342 -5.28 -16.72 9.08
C MET A 342 -5.23 -15.50 8.17
N GLY A 343 -6.09 -14.51 8.37
CA GLY A 343 -6.05 -13.22 7.67
C GLY A 343 -7.25 -12.93 6.77
N HIS A 344 -7.03 -12.04 5.80
CA HIS A 344 -8.06 -11.36 5.03
C HIS A 344 -8.20 -11.92 3.61
N ILE A 345 -9.44 -11.97 3.12
CA ILE A 345 -9.77 -12.29 1.73
C ILE A 345 -10.55 -11.12 1.13
N SER A 346 -10.16 -10.67 -0.07
CA SER A 346 -10.94 -9.74 -0.90
C SER A 346 -10.74 -10.05 -2.37
N PHE A 347 -11.25 -9.20 -3.24
CA PHE A 347 -10.95 -9.27 -4.68
C PHE A 347 -9.73 -8.42 -5.07
N VAL A 348 -9.02 -8.84 -6.10
CA VAL A 348 -8.18 -7.95 -6.92
C VAL A 348 -9.01 -7.34 -8.05
N GLY A 349 -8.43 -6.36 -8.76
CA GLY A 349 -8.93 -5.96 -10.08
C GLY A 349 -9.10 -7.15 -11.04
N LYS A 350 -10.00 -7.04 -12.02
CA LYS A 350 -10.30 -8.13 -12.95
C LYS A 350 -9.05 -8.53 -13.74
N LEU A 351 -8.65 -9.79 -13.65
CA LEU A 351 -7.50 -10.29 -14.39
C LEU A 351 -7.87 -10.41 -15.87
N ASP A 352 -7.00 -9.92 -16.74
CA ASP A 352 -7.10 -10.08 -18.19
C ASP A 352 -6.08 -11.11 -18.70
N ALA A 353 -6.18 -11.45 -19.99
CA ALA A 353 -5.29 -12.43 -20.61
C ALA A 353 -3.82 -12.00 -20.58
N ALA A 354 -3.52 -10.70 -20.61
CA ALA A 354 -2.16 -10.19 -20.52
C ALA A 354 -1.56 -10.45 -19.14
N THR A 355 -2.32 -10.16 -18.07
CA THR A 355 -1.92 -10.44 -16.69
C THR A 355 -1.72 -11.93 -16.45
N LEU A 356 -2.64 -12.76 -16.96
CA LEU A 356 -2.49 -14.21 -16.91
C LEU A 356 -1.24 -14.66 -17.68
N SER A 357 -0.98 -14.16 -18.88
CA SER A 357 0.21 -14.56 -19.65
C SER A 357 1.54 -14.25 -18.96
N ALA A 358 1.57 -13.25 -18.08
CA ALA A 358 2.76 -12.83 -17.35
C ALA A 358 3.07 -13.66 -16.09
N GLY A 359 2.13 -14.50 -15.61
CA GLY A 359 2.30 -15.25 -14.35
C GLY A 359 1.34 -16.41 -14.11
N ALA A 360 0.68 -16.94 -15.15
CA ALA A 360 -0.47 -17.85 -15.00
C ALA A 360 -0.13 -19.20 -14.35
N PRO A 361 -1.09 -19.76 -13.57
CA PRO A 361 -1.13 -21.18 -13.26
C PRO A 361 -1.35 -22.04 -14.52
N ALA A 362 -1.16 -23.36 -14.43
CA ALA A 362 -1.34 -24.29 -15.54
C ALA A 362 -2.73 -24.12 -16.21
N ILE A 363 -2.77 -24.11 -17.54
CA ILE A 363 -4.00 -23.96 -18.35
C ILE A 363 -4.99 -25.07 -18.01
N VAL A 364 -6.25 -24.72 -17.74
CA VAL A 364 -7.33 -25.69 -17.55
C VAL A 364 -7.64 -26.36 -18.90
N PRO A 365 -7.64 -27.70 -19.01
CA PRO A 365 -7.92 -28.39 -20.27
C PRO A 365 -9.23 -27.92 -20.91
N GLY A 366 -9.14 -27.43 -22.16
CA GLY A 366 -10.30 -26.96 -22.92
C GLY A 366 -10.64 -25.47 -22.78
N MET A 367 -9.89 -24.68 -22.00
CA MET A 367 -10.08 -23.22 -21.90
C MET A 367 -8.90 -22.44 -22.49
N THR A 368 -9.19 -21.38 -23.25
CA THR A 368 -8.18 -20.36 -23.59
C THR A 368 -8.01 -19.39 -22.40
N LEU A 369 -6.90 -18.65 -22.35
CA LEU A 369 -6.69 -17.61 -21.33
C LEU A 369 -7.84 -16.57 -21.31
N ASP A 370 -8.41 -16.24 -22.47
CA ASP A 370 -9.56 -15.34 -22.57
C ASP A 370 -10.83 -15.92 -21.95
N ILE A 371 -11.06 -17.23 -22.12
CA ILE A 371 -12.20 -17.92 -21.50
C ILE A 371 -12.00 -17.98 -19.99
N MET A 372 -10.78 -18.30 -19.53
CA MET A 372 -10.46 -18.30 -18.09
C MET A 372 -10.68 -16.91 -17.50
N ALA A 373 -10.16 -15.84 -18.12
CA ALA A 373 -10.37 -14.46 -17.67
C ALA A 373 -11.85 -14.07 -17.61
N LYS A 374 -12.66 -14.45 -18.62
CA LYS A 374 -14.11 -14.19 -18.64
C LYS A 374 -14.88 -14.92 -17.55
N HIS A 375 -14.36 -16.03 -17.05
CA HIS A 375 -15.02 -16.88 -16.06
C HIS A 375 -14.40 -16.77 -14.66
N SER A 376 -13.33 -15.99 -14.51
CA SER A 376 -12.58 -15.95 -13.26
C SER A 376 -13.28 -15.14 -12.16
N LEU A 377 -13.04 -15.54 -10.92
CA LEU A 377 -13.21 -14.76 -9.71
C LEU A 377 -11.83 -14.66 -9.08
N ASP A 378 -11.29 -13.44 -9.03
CA ASP A 378 -9.88 -13.22 -8.72
C ASP A 378 -9.75 -12.66 -7.30
N PHE A 379 -9.36 -13.53 -6.38
CA PHE A 379 -9.23 -13.20 -4.96
C PHE A 379 -7.81 -12.80 -4.60
N TRP A 380 -7.69 -11.75 -3.79
CA TRP A 380 -6.52 -11.38 -3.03
C TRP A 380 -6.62 -11.99 -1.63
N LEU A 381 -5.55 -12.65 -1.19
CA LEU A 381 -5.45 -13.21 0.15
C LEU A 381 -4.24 -12.59 0.83
N THR A 382 -4.44 -12.11 2.06
CA THR A 382 -3.39 -11.49 2.87
C THR A 382 -3.34 -12.14 4.24
N SER A 383 -2.15 -12.60 4.64
CA SER A 383 -1.86 -13.06 6.00
C SER A 383 -0.72 -12.26 6.60
N GLU A 384 -0.67 -12.22 7.93
CA GLU A 384 0.35 -11.50 8.67
C GLU A 384 1.75 -12.10 8.46
N ASP A 385 2.75 -11.24 8.27
CA ASP A 385 4.17 -11.56 8.32
C ASP A 385 4.75 -10.99 9.61
N LEU A 386 5.37 -11.84 10.43
CA LEU A 386 5.76 -11.48 11.79
C LEU A 386 7.10 -10.75 11.84
N PRO A 387 7.33 -9.89 12.86
CA PRO A 387 8.55 -9.11 12.96
C PRO A 387 9.75 -9.99 13.31
N HIS A 388 10.52 -10.39 12.30
CA HIS A 388 11.76 -11.15 12.49
C HIS A 388 12.99 -10.22 12.55
N PRO A 389 13.84 -10.27 13.58
CA PRO A 389 14.97 -9.33 13.73
C PRO A 389 16.01 -9.42 12.61
N ASP A 390 16.13 -10.58 11.96
CA ASP A 390 17.04 -10.79 10.81
C ASP A 390 16.39 -10.47 9.46
N ASN A 391 15.08 -10.23 9.42
CA ASN A 391 14.47 -9.62 8.24
C ASN A 391 14.88 -8.15 8.26
N ARG A 392 15.84 -7.78 7.40
CA ARG A 392 16.59 -6.54 7.55
C ARG A 392 16.97 -5.87 6.23
N ILE A 393 16.86 -4.55 6.21
CA ILE A 393 17.49 -3.65 5.24
C ILE A 393 18.88 -3.28 5.75
N THR A 394 19.89 -3.50 4.92
CA THR A 394 21.27 -3.05 5.14
C THR A 394 21.82 -2.36 3.89
N LEU A 395 23.05 -1.88 3.96
CA LEU A 395 23.77 -1.30 2.84
C LEU A 395 25.03 -2.13 2.59
N ASP A 396 25.36 -2.40 1.33
CA ASP A 396 26.66 -2.97 0.97
C ASP A 396 27.78 -1.91 1.00
N SER A 397 29.02 -2.31 0.72
CA SER A 397 30.19 -1.41 0.72
C SER A 397 30.07 -0.25 -0.26
N ASP A 398 29.27 -0.40 -1.31
CA ASP A 398 29.04 0.61 -2.33
C ASP A 398 27.81 1.49 -2.00
N GLY A 399 27.16 1.24 -0.85
CA GLY A 399 25.97 1.96 -0.40
C GLY A 399 24.67 1.52 -1.06
N ASN A 400 24.66 0.38 -1.76
CA ASN A 400 23.44 -0.18 -2.36
C ASN A 400 22.59 -0.88 -1.30
N ILE A 401 21.28 -0.90 -1.52
CA ILE A 401 20.32 -1.55 -0.63
C ILE A 401 20.46 -3.07 -0.72
N VAL A 402 20.59 -3.70 0.44
CA VAL A 402 20.53 -5.15 0.61
C VAL A 402 19.31 -5.49 1.47
N LEU A 403 18.40 -6.29 0.93
CA LEU A 403 17.23 -6.80 1.65
C LEU A 403 17.44 -8.27 2.03
N SER A 404 17.58 -8.52 3.32
CA SER A 404 17.53 -9.87 3.89
C SER A 404 16.09 -10.17 4.31
N TYR A 405 15.48 -11.19 3.73
CA TYR A 405 14.10 -11.57 4.05
C TYR A 405 13.95 -13.08 4.16
N LYS A 406 13.35 -13.52 5.28
CA LYS A 406 12.95 -14.89 5.53
C LYS A 406 11.43 -14.89 5.75
N PRO A 407 10.65 -15.48 4.82
CA PRO A 407 9.22 -15.65 5.00
C PRO A 407 8.90 -16.43 6.28
N ASN A 408 7.82 -16.06 6.96
CA ASN A 408 7.28 -16.79 8.12
C ASN A 408 5.74 -16.86 8.04
N ASN A 409 5.11 -17.52 9.03
CA ASN A 409 3.66 -17.66 9.17
C ASN A 409 2.94 -18.26 7.93
N GLN A 410 3.67 -19.07 7.13
CA GLN A 410 3.19 -19.60 5.87
C GLN A 410 2.07 -20.64 6.02
N GLU A 411 2.04 -21.36 7.15
CA GLU A 411 1.02 -22.38 7.41
C GLU A 411 -0.38 -21.75 7.52
N SER A 412 -0.50 -20.65 8.27
CA SER A 412 -1.74 -19.89 8.41
C SER A 412 -2.24 -19.41 7.04
N HIS A 413 -1.34 -18.93 6.19
CA HIS A 413 -1.67 -18.51 4.83
C HIS A 413 -2.13 -19.66 3.92
N LYS A 414 -1.45 -20.81 3.97
CA LYS A 414 -1.86 -22.02 3.24
C LYS A 414 -3.25 -22.50 3.66
N ARG A 415 -3.57 -22.37 4.96
CA ARG A 415 -4.91 -22.68 5.49
C ARG A 415 -5.96 -21.69 5.00
N LEU A 416 -5.67 -20.39 4.96
CA LEU A 416 -6.56 -19.39 4.37
C LEU A 416 -6.89 -19.73 2.90
N ILE A 417 -5.85 -20.05 2.11
CA ILE A 417 -6.01 -20.53 0.72
C ILE A 417 -6.90 -21.78 0.68
N SER A 418 -6.66 -22.75 1.57
CA SER A 418 -7.44 -24.00 1.62
C SER A 418 -8.91 -23.75 1.97
N LYS A 419 -9.20 -22.83 2.91
CA LYS A 419 -10.57 -22.44 3.26
C LYS A 419 -11.28 -21.83 2.05
N LEU A 420 -10.64 -20.88 1.37
CA LEU A 420 -11.22 -20.27 0.17
C LEU A 420 -11.45 -21.30 -0.96
N LYS A 421 -10.50 -22.21 -1.20
CA LYS A 421 -10.68 -23.30 -2.17
C LYS A 421 -11.88 -24.20 -1.84
N GLY A 422 -12.01 -24.59 -0.57
CA GLY A 422 -13.15 -25.37 -0.10
C GLY A 422 -14.49 -24.66 -0.34
N LEU A 423 -14.54 -23.36 -0.02
CA LEU A 423 -15.72 -22.52 -0.26
C LEU A 423 -16.06 -22.42 -1.75
N MET A 424 -15.09 -22.10 -2.60
CA MET A 424 -15.31 -21.99 -4.05
C MET A 424 -15.82 -23.29 -4.66
N ASN A 425 -15.27 -24.44 -4.25
CA ASN A 425 -15.76 -25.75 -4.66
C ASN A 425 -17.21 -25.98 -4.23
N SER A 426 -17.59 -25.59 -3.01
CA SER A 426 -18.94 -25.80 -2.49
C SER A 426 -20.02 -25.01 -3.26
N ILE A 427 -19.64 -23.88 -3.86
CA ILE A 427 -20.53 -23.04 -4.68
C ILE A 427 -20.35 -23.27 -6.19
N GLY A 428 -19.68 -24.37 -6.59
CA GLY A 428 -19.57 -24.81 -7.97
C GLY A 428 -18.54 -24.05 -8.82
N CYS A 429 -17.57 -23.39 -8.20
CA CYS A 429 -16.38 -22.84 -8.84
C CYS A 429 -15.19 -23.81 -8.69
N HIS A 430 -14.22 -23.76 -9.60
CA HIS A 430 -13.08 -24.68 -9.66
C HIS A 430 -11.73 -23.99 -9.47
#